data_AF-A0A2M7YA04-F1
#
_entry.id   AF-A0A2M7YA04-F1
#
_cell.length_a   1.000
_cell.length_b   1.000
_cell.length_c   1.000
_cell.angle_alpha   90.00
_cell.angle_beta   90.00
_cell.angle_gamma   90.00
#
_symmetry.space_group_name_H-M   'P 1'
#
loop_
_entity.id
_entity.type
_entity.pdbx_description
1 polymer ?
#
loop_
_entity_poly.entity_id
_entity_poly.type
_entity_poly.pdbx_seq_one_letter_code
_entity_poly.pdbx_strand_id
1 'polypeptide(L)'
;MTPERGARILDAALEMLAKERAFLLAGRFAELDRAAQARGAQLERLSALDAAAAAALRPRLQALRDAAGRNGALLRAAIDGAAAARRRLAALRDAQTRLPSYDAQGAPVDRVAPTMAQGRRA
;
A
#
# COMPACT_ATOMS: atom_id res chain seq x y z
N MET A 1 12.36 -2.17 -32.34
CA MET A 1 13.39 -2.25 -31.26
C MET A 1 13.97 -3.65 -31.30
N THR A 2 15.30 -3.86 -31.19
CA THR A 2 15.84 -5.23 -31.31
C THR A 2 15.35 -6.15 -30.18
N PRO A 3 15.16 -7.46 -30.42
CA PRO A 3 14.68 -8.41 -29.41
C PRO A 3 15.57 -8.46 -28.16
N GLU A 4 16.89 -8.34 -28.34
CA GLU A 4 17.87 -8.32 -27.23
C GLU A 4 17.70 -7.11 -26.32
N ARG A 5 17.42 -5.93 -26.91
CA ARG A 5 17.15 -4.72 -26.14
C ARG A 5 15.83 -4.83 -25.40
N GLY A 6 14.81 -5.41 -26.03
CA GLY A 6 13.53 -5.72 -25.40
C GLY A 6 13.68 -6.70 -24.23
N ALA A 7 14.51 -7.74 -24.37
CA ALA A 7 14.78 -8.70 -23.30
C ALA A 7 15.41 -8.02 -22.07
N ARG A 8 16.43 -7.18 -22.25
CA ARG A 8 17.06 -6.45 -21.13
C ARG A 8 16.08 -5.54 -20.40
N ILE A 9 15.18 -4.87 -21.12
CA ILE A 9 14.15 -4.02 -20.51
C ILE A 9 13.16 -4.89 -19.71
N LEU A 10 12.77 -6.05 -20.23
CA LEU A 10 11.90 -6.99 -19.52
C LEU A 10 12.55 -7.55 -18.25
N ASP A 11 13.82 -7.95 -18.32
CA ASP A 11 14.55 -8.47 -17.17
C ASP A 11 14.67 -7.40 -16.07
N ALA A 12 14.99 -6.16 -16.45
CA ALA A 12 15.01 -5.03 -15.51
C ALA A 12 13.62 -4.74 -14.90
N ALA A 13 12.56 -4.88 -15.69
CA ALA A 13 11.19 -4.71 -15.20
C ALA A 13 10.78 -5.83 -14.21
N LEU A 14 11.19 -7.07 -14.47
CA LEU A 14 10.99 -8.20 -13.57
C LEU A 14 11.73 -8.00 -12.23
N GLU A 15 12.99 -7.56 -12.27
CA GLU A 15 13.76 -7.25 -11.06
C GLU A 15 13.10 -6.15 -10.23
N MET A 16 12.58 -5.12 -10.88
CA MET A 16 11.88 -4.04 -10.20
C MET A 16 10.56 -4.52 -9.58
N LEU A 17 9.79 -5.39 -10.24
CA LEU A 17 8.61 -6.02 -9.62
C LEU A 17 8.99 -6.89 -8.41
N ALA A 18 10.15 -7.55 -8.43
CA ALA A 18 10.66 -8.27 -7.27
C ALA A 18 11.00 -7.31 -6.10
N LYS A 19 11.59 -6.14 -6.39
CA LYS A 19 11.84 -5.09 -5.39
C LYS A 19 10.55 -4.51 -4.82
N GLU A 20 9.56 -4.22 -5.67
CA GLU A 20 8.24 -3.77 -5.22
C GLU A 20 7.57 -4.77 -4.27
N ARG A 21 7.68 -6.07 -4.57
CA ARG A 21 7.18 -7.12 -3.69
C ARG A 21 7.86 -7.07 -2.32
N ALA A 22 9.18 -6.89 -2.29
CA ALA A 22 9.93 -6.78 -1.03
C ALA A 22 9.48 -5.54 -0.23
N PHE A 23 9.24 -4.40 -0.88
CA PHE A 23 8.72 -3.21 -0.22
C PHE A 23 7.30 -3.40 0.33
N LEU A 24 6.41 -4.05 -0.44
CA LEU A 24 5.07 -4.39 0.00
C LEU A 24 5.08 -5.27 1.24
N LEU A 25 5.88 -6.34 1.23
CA LEU A 25 6.01 -7.26 2.37
C LEU A 25 6.62 -6.59 3.60
N ALA A 26 7.50 -5.60 3.40
CA ALA A 26 8.12 -4.83 4.48
C ALA A 26 7.30 -3.62 4.95
N GLY A 27 6.15 -3.33 4.35
CA GLY A 27 5.35 -2.13 4.66
C GLY A 27 6.01 -0.80 4.26
N ARG A 28 6.99 -0.83 3.35
CA ARG A 28 7.78 0.33 2.90
C ARG A 28 7.08 1.07 1.77
N PHE A 29 5.96 1.72 2.07
CA PHE A 29 5.09 2.35 1.06
C PHE A 29 5.70 3.57 0.36
N ALA A 30 6.58 4.31 1.03
CA ALA A 30 7.26 5.47 0.41
C ALA A 30 8.26 5.05 -0.68
N GLU A 31 8.92 3.92 -0.49
CA GLU A 31 9.80 3.31 -1.48
C GLU A 31 9.02 2.64 -2.62
N LEU A 32 7.84 2.09 -2.30
CA LEU A 32 6.92 1.55 -3.29
C LEU A 32 6.43 2.62 -4.27
N ASP A 33 6.12 3.83 -3.78
CA ASP A 33 5.68 4.94 -4.64
C ASP A 33 6.78 5.37 -5.64
N ARG A 34 8.02 5.48 -5.15
CA ARG A 34 9.19 5.75 -6.02
C ARG A 34 9.41 4.66 -7.06
N ALA A 35 9.25 3.39 -6.66
CA ALA A 35 9.37 2.26 -7.58
C ALA A 35 8.27 2.28 -8.66
N ALA A 36 7.04 2.66 -8.29
CA ALA A 36 5.92 2.76 -9.23
C ALA A 36 6.16 3.81 -10.33
N GLN A 37 6.77 4.95 -9.98
CA GLN A 37 7.15 5.98 -10.96
C GLN A 37 8.19 5.47 -11.95
N ALA A 38 9.24 4.79 -11.45
CA ALA A 38 10.26 4.17 -12.29
C ALA A 38 9.67 3.11 -13.24
N ARG A 39 8.62 2.41 -12.79
CA ARG A 39 7.92 1.40 -13.59
C ARG A 39 7.17 1.96 -14.78
N GLY A 40 6.51 3.11 -14.62
CA GLY A 40 5.80 3.76 -15.72
C GLY A 40 6.72 3.99 -16.92
N ALA A 41 7.92 4.52 -16.67
CA ALA A 41 8.91 4.78 -17.72
C ALA A 41 9.41 3.51 -18.42
N GLN A 42 9.46 2.36 -17.74
CA GLN A 42 9.84 1.09 -18.37
C GLN A 42 8.72 0.48 -19.21
N LEU A 43 7.47 0.58 -18.76
CA LEU A 43 6.31 0.09 -19.50
C LEU A 43 6.11 0.86 -20.83
N GLU A 44 6.33 2.17 -20.82
CA GLU A 44 6.33 2.99 -22.05
C GLU A 44 7.42 2.56 -23.05
N ARG A 45 8.56 2.08 -22.55
CA ARG A 45 9.63 1.57 -23.44
C ARG A 45 9.30 0.19 -24.00
N LEU A 46 8.49 -0.60 -23.28
CA LEU A 46 8.00 -1.90 -23.72
C LEU A 46 6.83 -1.78 -24.71
N SER A 47 6.00 -0.72 -24.61
CA SER A 47 4.91 -0.48 -25.57
C SER A 47 5.43 -0.18 -26.99
N ALA A 48 6.66 0.32 -27.10
CA ALA A 48 7.36 0.56 -28.36
C ALA A 48 7.98 -0.69 -29.01
N LEU A 49 7.72 -1.90 -28.48
CA LEU A 49 8.12 -3.15 -29.11
C LEU A 49 7.35 -3.36 -30.41
N ASP A 50 8.06 -3.71 -31.48
CA ASP A 50 7.42 -4.18 -32.71
C ASP A 50 6.83 -5.58 -32.53
N ALA A 51 5.93 -5.97 -33.43
CA ALA A 51 5.19 -7.24 -33.33
C ALA A 51 6.12 -8.47 -33.35
N ALA A 52 7.23 -8.42 -34.09
CA ALA A 52 8.20 -9.50 -34.18
C ALA A 52 8.96 -9.68 -32.85
N ALA A 53 9.43 -8.58 -32.26
CA ALA A 53 10.08 -8.60 -30.95
C ALA A 53 9.09 -9.01 -29.84
N ALA A 54 7.84 -8.55 -29.89
CA ALA A 54 6.80 -8.94 -28.94
C ALA A 54 6.49 -10.45 -29.00
N ALA A 55 6.44 -11.04 -30.20
CA ALA A 55 6.24 -12.48 -30.38
C ALA A 55 7.40 -13.29 -29.78
N ALA A 56 8.65 -12.89 -30.05
CA ALA A 56 9.84 -13.54 -29.50
C ALA A 56 9.94 -13.44 -27.98
N LEU A 57 9.41 -12.36 -27.38
CA LEU A 57 9.47 -12.10 -25.95
C LEU A 57 8.20 -12.51 -25.20
N ARG A 58 7.23 -13.15 -25.86
CA ARG A 58 5.93 -13.52 -25.29
C ARG A 58 6.02 -14.25 -23.94
N PRO A 59 6.91 -15.25 -23.73
CA PRO A 59 7.03 -15.92 -22.43
C PRO A 59 7.47 -14.97 -21.31
N ARG A 60 8.39 -14.04 -21.59
CA ARG A 60 8.87 -13.04 -20.63
C ARG A 60 7.79 -11.99 -20.33
N LEU A 61 7.04 -11.56 -21.34
CA LEU A 61 5.88 -10.68 -21.16
C LEU A 61 4.78 -11.33 -20.30
N GLN A 62 4.57 -12.64 -20.44
CA GLN A 62 3.67 -13.40 -19.57
C GLN A 62 4.20 -13.40 -18.12
N ALA A 63 5.48 -13.71 -17.91
CA ALA A 63 6.08 -13.71 -16.57
C ALA A 63 5.99 -12.33 -15.90
N LEU A 64 6.18 -11.24 -16.66
CA LEU A 64 6.02 -9.87 -16.17
C LEU A 64 4.58 -9.62 -15.70
N ARG A 65 3.59 -10.01 -16.51
CA ARG A 65 2.17 -9.87 -16.18
C ARG A 65 1.79 -10.68 -14.94
N ASP A 66 2.29 -11.91 -14.82
CA ASP A 66 2.03 -12.76 -13.65
C ASP A 66 2.64 -12.15 -12.38
N ALA A 67 3.87 -11.61 -12.48
CA ALA A 67 4.52 -10.91 -11.37
C ALA A 67 3.75 -9.65 -10.95
N ALA A 68 3.32 -8.84 -11.91
CA ALA A 68 2.51 -7.66 -11.65
C ALA A 68 1.15 -8.02 -11.03
N GLY A 69 0.51 -9.10 -11.50
CA GLY A 69 -0.75 -9.61 -10.94
C GLY A 69 -0.61 -10.03 -9.48
N ARG A 70 0.46 -10.77 -9.13
CA ARG A 70 0.76 -11.15 -7.74
C ARG A 70 0.96 -9.94 -6.84
N ASN A 71 1.71 -8.94 -7.29
CA ASN A 71 1.94 -7.72 -6.53
C ASN A 71 0.65 -6.91 -6.36
N GLY A 72 -0.20 -6.83 -7.40
CA GLY A 72 -1.50 -6.18 -7.34
C GLY A 72 -2.44 -6.82 -6.33
N ALA A 73 -2.48 -8.16 -6.28
CA ALA A 73 -3.24 -8.90 -5.27
C ALA A 73 -2.72 -8.63 -3.85
N LEU A 74 -1.39 -8.61 -3.66
CA LEU A 74 -0.76 -8.32 -2.38
C LEU A 74 -1.06 -6.90 -1.89
N LEU A 75 -0.96 -5.90 -2.77
CA LEU A 75 -1.27 -4.52 -2.45
C LEU A 75 -2.74 -4.36 -2.05
N ARG A 76 -3.66 -5.02 -2.76
CA ARG A 76 -5.08 -5.01 -2.42
C ARG A 76 -5.34 -5.59 -1.03
N ALA A 77 -4.76 -6.76 -0.74
CA ALA A 77 -4.85 -7.37 0.58
C ALA A 77 -4.28 -6.46 1.68
N ALA A 78 -3.18 -5.75 1.42
CA ALA A 78 -2.60 -4.79 2.36
C ALA A 78 -3.54 -3.60 2.64
N ILE A 79 -4.19 -3.05 1.61
CA ILE A 79 -5.18 -1.96 1.75
C ILE A 79 -6.38 -2.43 2.57
N ASP A 80 -6.91 -3.62 2.27
CA ASP A 80 -8.04 -4.19 2.98
C ASP A 80 -7.72 -4.43 4.47
N GLY A 81 -6.52 -4.95 4.75
CA GLY A 81 -5.99 -5.13 6.10
C GLY A 81 -5.86 -3.81 6.86
N ALA A 82 -5.30 -2.77 6.23
CA ALA A 82 -5.19 -1.44 6.83
C ALA A 82 -6.55 -0.81 7.14
N ALA A 83 -7.53 -1.00 6.24
CA ALA A 83 -8.90 -0.54 6.46
C ALA A 83 -9.57 -1.28 7.62
N ALA A 84 -9.37 -2.60 7.73
CA ALA A 84 -9.87 -3.40 8.85
C ALA A 84 -9.25 -2.98 10.19
N ALA A 85 -7.94 -2.76 10.23
CA ALA A 85 -7.24 -2.27 11.40
C ALA A 85 -7.76 -0.90 11.86
N ARG A 86 -7.97 0.03 10.91
CA ARG A 86 -8.59 1.33 11.19
C ARG A 86 -9.98 1.21 11.80
N ARG A 87 -10.85 0.35 11.25
CA ARG A 87 -12.19 0.10 11.82
C ARG A 87 -12.10 -0.42 13.26
N ARG A 88 -11.17 -1.34 13.53
CA ARG A 88 -10.96 -1.90 14.87
C ARG A 88 -10.47 -0.84 15.86
N LEU A 89 -9.55 0.02 15.46
CA LEU A 89 -9.06 1.11 16.30
C LEU A 89 -10.16 2.14 16.60
N ALA A 90 -11.01 2.46 15.62
CA ALA A 90 -12.17 3.32 15.83
C ALA A 90 -13.14 2.72 16.86
N ALA A 91 -13.50 1.44 16.71
CA ALA A 91 -14.37 0.76 17.66
C ALA A 91 -13.81 0.73 19.09
N LEU A 92 -12.49 0.57 19.24
CA LEU A 92 -11.84 0.62 20.56
C LEU A 92 -11.88 2.02 21.17
N ARG A 93 -11.69 3.08 20.37
CA ARG A 93 -11.81 4.47 20.83
C ARG A 93 -13.24 4.78 21.27
N ASP A 94 -14.23 4.35 20.48
CA ASP A 94 -15.64 4.54 20.82
C ASP A 94 -15.99 3.81 22.13
N ALA A 95 -15.51 2.57 22.30
CA ALA A 95 -15.69 1.82 23.54
C ALA A 95 -15.04 2.53 24.75
N GLN A 96 -13.83 3.08 24.60
CA GLN A 96 -13.18 3.87 25.65
C GLN A 96 -13.98 5.09 26.08
N THR A 97 -14.65 5.78 25.14
CA THR A 97 -15.51 6.92 25.47
C THR A 97 -16.85 6.53 26.10
N ARG A 98 -17.27 5.26 25.96
CA ARG A 98 -18.55 4.74 26.48
C ARG A 98 -18.41 3.87 27.72
N LEU A 99 -17.18 3.61 28.17
CA LEU A 99 -16.93 2.91 29.42
C LEU A 99 -17.32 3.84 30.58
N PRO A 100 -18.34 3.51 31.38
CA PRO A 100 -18.65 4.28 32.57
C PRO A 100 -17.40 4.29 33.45
N SER A 101 -16.95 5.48 33.82
CA SER A 101 -15.94 5.61 34.86
C SER A 101 -16.63 5.28 36.17
N TYR A 102 -15.97 4.57 37.08
CA TYR A 102 -16.51 4.37 38.42
C TYR A 102 -15.69 5.19 39.42
N ASP A 103 -16.34 5.80 40.39
CA ASP A 103 -15.65 6.45 41.51
C ASP A 103 -15.02 5.39 42.45
N ALA A 104 -14.33 5.84 43.49
CA ALA A 104 -13.70 4.95 44.47
C ALA A 104 -14.72 4.09 45.25
N GLN A 105 -16.01 4.41 45.14
CA GLN A 105 -17.12 3.72 45.77
C GLN A 105 -17.86 2.79 44.79
N GLY A 106 -17.44 2.74 43.52
CA GLY A 106 -18.03 1.87 42.50
C GLY A 106 -19.29 2.44 41.84
N ALA A 107 -19.62 3.72 42.01
CA ALA A 107 -20.75 4.36 41.35
C ALA A 107 -20.34 4.94 39.98
N PRO A 108 -21.21 4.87 38.96
CA PRO A 108 -20.91 5.38 37.63
C PRO A 108 -20.79 6.92 37.64
N VAL A 109 -19.67 7.41 37.12
CA VAL A 109 -19.30 8.82 36.95
C VAL A 109 -19.27 9.12 35.46
N ASP A 110 -20.10 10.06 35.04
CA ASP A 110 -20.15 10.50 33.65
C ASP A 110 -18.98 11.47 33.41
N ARG A 111 -18.01 11.10 32.58
CA ARG A 111 -16.91 12.00 32.21
C ARG A 111 -17.40 12.95 31.12
N VAL A 112 -18.05 14.04 31.53
CA VAL A 112 -18.20 15.21 30.66
C VAL A 112 -16.79 15.75 30.36
N ALA A 113 -16.47 15.91 29.07
CA ALA A 113 -15.17 16.36 28.57
C ALA A 113 -14.65 17.61 29.31
N PRO A 114 -13.32 17.80 29.45
CA PRO A 114 -12.77 18.90 30.23
C PRO A 114 -13.24 20.24 29.66
N THR A 115 -13.96 21.00 30.50
CA THR A 115 -14.28 22.42 30.29
C THR A 115 -12.97 23.21 30.21
N MET A 116 -12.38 23.28 29.01
CA MET A 116 -11.36 24.26 28.65
C MET A 116 -12.06 25.58 28.34
N ALA A 117 -12.57 26.27 29.36
CA ALA A 117 -12.93 27.68 29.27
C ALA A 117 -13.18 28.26 30.67
N GLN A 118 -12.13 28.84 31.28
CA GLN A 118 -12.19 30.17 31.92
C GLN A 118 -10.83 30.53 32.51
N GLY A 119 -9.89 30.83 31.60
CA GLY A 119 -8.86 31.82 31.89
C GLY A 119 -9.23 33.10 31.16
N ARG A 120 -9.88 34.06 31.84
CA ARG A 120 -9.86 35.48 31.48
C ARG A 120 -10.44 36.35 32.61
N ARG A 121 -9.53 37.15 33.18
CA ARG A 121 -9.68 38.52 33.71
C ARG A 121 -10.51 38.71 34.98
N ALA A 122 -9.82 39.09 36.06
CA ALA A 122 -9.76 40.48 36.50
C ALA A 122 -8.38 40.74 37.13
#